data_AF-A0A6I3KD57-F1
#
_entry.id   AF-A0A6I3KD57-F1
#
_cell.length_a   1.000
_cell.length_b   1.000
_cell.length_c   1.000
_cell.angle_alpha   90.00
_cell.angle_beta   90.00
_cell.angle_gamma   90.00
#
_symmetry.space_group_name_H-M   'P 1'
#
loop_
_entity.id
_entity.type
_entity.pdbx_description
1 polymer ?
#
loop_
_entity_poly.entity_id
_entity_poly.type
_entity_poly.pdbx_seq_one_letter_code
_entity_poly.pdbx_strand_id
1 'polypeptide(L)'
;MHETVELTDIVLRVIGAFYAFAGFVATRAAMMSRLLDQAIAAISLQKPKPAETAQSAWLLVTAAIVLAGGVFLLAGMQLAAWTFVVSALGQAAYIYVLAPRYFDREDPPDAQGRQHTTNAFVIYTAAMAFILWAAYRGRLVGIGEVSTPALVAVGGALLLYAGYVAKALWWRPRQTSSGISAFTDAPDAGPMLPPHESKRIKVMADYQCDPLWALDEERYGCFAPEMIDVSPELSADLNAWAVAFDTSLNLDDPATGNWSDAQYAAHAAEGRRLAGRLKRERPDLMVYVMEPDIGVVDIHPDEPI
;
A
#
# COMPACT_ATOMS: atom_id res chain seq x y z
N MET A 1 36.78 -28.31 12.46
CA MET A 1 36.39 -28.95 11.19
C MET A 1 35.57 -27.92 10.43
N HIS A 2 36.20 -27.10 9.60
CA HIS A 2 35.49 -26.07 8.84
C HIS A 2 34.72 -26.76 7.72
N GLU A 3 33.40 -26.82 7.88
CA GLU A 3 32.47 -27.24 6.85
C GLU A 3 32.64 -26.26 5.67
N THR A 4 33.29 -26.70 4.60
CA THR A 4 33.48 -25.90 3.40
C THR A 4 32.12 -25.70 2.77
N VAL A 5 31.57 -24.49 2.89
CA VAL A 5 30.32 -24.12 2.23
C VAL A 5 30.54 -24.21 0.73
N GLU A 6 29.91 -25.19 0.10
CA GLU A 6 30.02 -25.43 -1.33
C GLU A 6 29.29 -24.33 -2.11
N LEU A 7 29.87 -23.90 -3.23
CA LEU A 7 29.29 -22.85 -4.08
C LEU A 7 27.83 -23.16 -4.47
N THR A 8 27.52 -24.42 -4.73
CA THR A 8 26.16 -24.90 -5.04
C THR A 8 25.16 -24.54 -3.94
N ASP A 9 25.53 -24.71 -2.67
CA ASP A 9 24.63 -24.48 -1.54
C ASP A 9 24.40 -22.97 -1.34
N ILE A 10 25.42 -22.16 -1.61
CA ILE A 10 25.30 -20.68 -1.64
C ILE A 10 24.33 -20.27 -2.74
N VAL A 11 24.49 -20.80 -3.96
CA VAL A 11 23.63 -20.48 -5.10
C VAL A 11 22.17 -20.87 -4.81
N LEU A 12 21.93 -22.07 -4.24
CA LEU A 12 20.59 -22.51 -3.86
C LEU A 12 19.95 -21.54 -2.84
N ARG A 13 20.70 -21.10 -1.83
CA ARG A 13 20.21 -20.14 -0.83
C ARG A 13 19.91 -18.77 -1.44
N VAL A 14 20.74 -18.28 -2.36
CA VAL A 14 20.50 -17.02 -3.08
C VAL A 14 19.23 -17.12 -3.93
N ILE A 15 19.04 -18.22 -4.66
CA ILE A 15 17.80 -18.48 -5.41
C ILE A 15 16.60 -18.53 -4.46
N GLY A 16 16.74 -19.21 -3.32
CA GLY A 16 15.71 -19.28 -2.29
C GLY A 16 15.33 -17.89 -1.75
N ALA A 17 16.32 -17.07 -1.42
CA ALA A 17 16.13 -15.69 -0.97
C ALA A 17 15.38 -14.87 -2.01
N PHE A 18 15.80 -14.95 -3.26
CA PHE A 18 15.17 -14.25 -4.38
C PHE A 18 13.70 -14.62 -4.52
N TYR A 19 13.36 -15.91 -4.54
CA TYR A 19 11.96 -16.34 -4.71
C TYR A 19 11.09 -16.14 -3.46
N ALA A 20 11.66 -16.23 -2.26
CA ALA A 20 10.96 -15.86 -1.03
C ALA A 20 10.59 -14.37 -1.06
N PHE A 21 11.54 -13.51 -1.43
CA PHE A 21 11.33 -12.07 -1.57
C PHE A 21 10.36 -11.73 -2.70
N ALA A 22 10.52 -12.33 -3.87
CA ALA A 22 9.64 -12.11 -5.02
C ALA A 22 8.18 -12.51 -4.70
N GLY A 23 7.96 -13.64 -4.03
CA GLY A 23 6.64 -14.05 -3.57
C GLY A 23 6.04 -13.07 -2.56
N PHE A 24 6.85 -12.50 -1.66
CA PHE A 24 6.40 -11.48 -0.71
C PHE A 24 5.98 -10.18 -1.42
N VAL A 25 6.83 -9.68 -2.34
CA VAL A 25 6.55 -8.47 -3.13
C VAL A 25 5.31 -8.66 -4.01
N ALA A 26 5.19 -9.80 -4.68
CA ALA A 26 4.01 -10.13 -5.50
C ALA A 26 2.74 -10.20 -4.66
N THR A 27 2.82 -10.78 -3.44
CA THR A 27 1.70 -10.79 -2.49
C THR A 27 1.29 -9.38 -2.12
N ARG A 28 2.24 -8.52 -1.75
CA ARG A 28 1.98 -7.12 -1.38
C ARG A 28 1.36 -6.35 -2.55
N ALA A 29 1.87 -6.52 -3.76
CA ALA A 29 1.34 -5.89 -4.97
C ALA A 29 -0.11 -6.36 -5.25
N ALA A 30 -0.37 -7.66 -5.16
CA ALA A 30 -1.71 -8.21 -5.35
C ALA A 30 -2.72 -7.72 -4.30
N MET A 31 -2.27 -7.54 -3.06
CA MET A 31 -3.10 -6.93 -2.01
C MET A 31 -3.41 -5.47 -2.28
N MET A 32 -2.41 -4.66 -2.68
CA MET A 32 -2.62 -3.25 -3.01
C MET A 32 -3.56 -3.08 -4.20
N SER A 33 -3.41 -3.89 -5.25
CA SER A 33 -4.34 -3.92 -6.38
C SER A 33 -5.76 -4.19 -5.89
N ARG A 34 -5.96 -5.20 -5.04
CA ARG A 34 -7.28 -5.52 -4.49
C ARG A 34 -7.88 -4.38 -3.67
N LEU A 35 -7.07 -3.65 -2.91
CA LEU A 35 -7.55 -2.49 -2.15
C LEU A 35 -8.01 -1.36 -3.10
N LEU A 36 -7.25 -1.10 -4.16
CA LEU A 36 -7.63 -0.13 -5.19
C LEU A 36 -8.91 -0.56 -5.91
N ASP A 37 -9.01 -1.83 -6.32
CA ASP A 37 -10.21 -2.37 -6.98
C ASP A 37 -11.44 -2.27 -6.07
N GLN A 38 -11.28 -2.51 -4.76
CA GLN A 38 -12.35 -2.34 -3.78
C GLN A 38 -12.76 -0.88 -3.59
N ALA A 39 -11.80 0.05 -3.60
CA ALA A 39 -12.08 1.48 -3.52
C ALA A 39 -12.84 1.96 -4.78
N ILE A 40 -12.42 1.52 -5.96
CA ILE A 40 -13.12 1.81 -7.23
C ILE A 40 -14.51 1.21 -7.23
N ALA A 41 -14.68 -0.05 -6.82
CA ALA A 41 -15.99 -0.70 -6.70
C ALA A 41 -16.91 0.03 -5.72
N ALA A 42 -16.37 0.54 -4.61
CA ALA A 42 -17.12 1.32 -3.63
C ALA A 42 -17.63 2.65 -4.19
N ILE A 43 -16.80 3.36 -4.96
CA ILE A 43 -17.16 4.65 -5.58
C ILE A 43 -18.09 4.44 -6.78
N SER A 44 -17.82 3.45 -7.63
CA SER A 44 -18.59 3.18 -8.84
C SER A 44 -19.92 2.47 -8.59
N LEU A 45 -20.16 1.97 -7.37
CA LEU A 45 -21.31 1.11 -7.00
C LEU A 45 -21.44 -0.16 -7.88
N GLN A 46 -20.37 -0.55 -8.57
CA GLN A 46 -20.32 -1.75 -9.41
C GLN A 46 -19.62 -2.88 -8.66
N LYS A 47 -20.19 -4.09 -8.72
CA LYS A 47 -19.54 -5.27 -8.14
C LYS A 47 -18.35 -5.67 -9.02
N PRO A 48 -17.18 -6.03 -8.43
CA PRO A 48 -16.04 -6.52 -9.19
C PRO A 48 -16.43 -7.76 -10.00
N LYS A 49 -15.86 -7.91 -11.21
CA LYS A 49 -16.21 -9.05 -12.06
C LYS A 49 -15.73 -10.35 -11.42
N PRO A 50 -16.46 -11.47 -11.61
CA PRO A 50 -16.03 -12.76 -11.08
C PRO A 50 -14.69 -13.23 -11.66
N ALA A 51 -14.39 -12.86 -12.91
CA ALA A 51 -13.11 -13.17 -13.55
C ALA A 51 -11.92 -12.46 -12.87
N GLU A 52 -12.05 -11.16 -12.60
CA GLU A 52 -11.04 -10.35 -11.88
C GLU A 52 -10.80 -10.92 -10.47
N THR A 53 -11.88 -11.23 -9.74
CA THR A 53 -11.77 -11.79 -8.38
C THR A 53 -11.03 -13.13 -8.38
N ALA A 54 -11.33 -14.00 -9.35
CA ALA A 54 -10.66 -15.28 -9.53
C ALA A 54 -9.18 -15.10 -9.93
N GLN A 55 -8.87 -14.13 -10.79
CA GLN A 55 -7.51 -13.80 -11.20
C GLN A 55 -6.67 -13.31 -10.01
N SER A 56 -7.19 -12.39 -9.21
CA SER A 56 -6.47 -11.92 -8.02
C SER A 56 -6.27 -13.04 -7.00
N ALA A 57 -7.25 -13.95 -6.86
CA ALA A 57 -7.12 -15.10 -5.97
C ALA A 57 -6.02 -16.05 -6.45
N TRP A 58 -6.00 -16.32 -7.75
CA TRP A 58 -4.96 -17.12 -8.40
C TRP A 58 -3.56 -16.52 -8.20
N LEU A 59 -3.41 -15.21 -8.41
CA LEU A 59 -2.13 -14.52 -8.25
C LEU A 59 -1.63 -14.59 -6.79
N LEU A 60 -2.52 -14.41 -5.80
CA LEU A 60 -2.17 -14.55 -4.39
C LEU A 60 -1.73 -15.97 -4.03
N VAL A 61 -2.48 -16.99 -4.48
CA VAL A 61 -2.12 -18.40 -4.24
C VAL A 61 -0.77 -18.73 -4.87
N THR A 62 -0.54 -18.27 -6.10
CA THR A 62 0.71 -18.51 -6.82
C THR A 62 1.89 -17.83 -6.12
N ALA A 63 1.72 -16.57 -5.67
CA ALA A 63 2.73 -15.84 -4.91
C ALA A 63 3.06 -16.53 -3.57
N ALA A 64 2.05 -17.05 -2.87
CA ALA A 64 2.24 -17.81 -1.64
C ALA A 64 3.03 -19.11 -1.85
N ILE A 65 2.73 -19.85 -2.93
CA ILE A 65 3.47 -21.07 -3.28
C ILE A 65 4.93 -20.75 -3.61
N VAL A 66 5.18 -19.68 -4.38
CA VAL A 66 6.54 -19.23 -4.73
C VAL A 66 7.33 -18.82 -3.48
N LEU A 67 6.70 -18.07 -2.57
CA LEU A 67 7.32 -17.68 -1.30
C LEU A 67 7.68 -18.92 -0.48
N ALA A 68 6.73 -19.84 -0.31
CA ALA A 68 6.95 -21.06 0.46
C ALA A 68 8.10 -21.88 -0.12
N GLY A 69 8.16 -22.03 -1.45
CA GLY A 69 9.27 -22.69 -2.13
C GLY A 69 10.62 -21.99 -1.87
N GLY A 70 10.65 -20.67 -1.92
CA GLY A 70 11.85 -19.89 -1.58
C GLY A 70 12.32 -20.09 -0.15
N VAL A 71 11.38 -20.09 0.82
CA VAL A 71 11.67 -20.33 2.25
C VAL A 71 12.18 -21.76 2.48
N PHE A 72 11.58 -22.77 1.85
CA PHE A 72 12.07 -24.15 1.94
C PHE A 72 13.47 -24.28 1.33
N LEU A 73 13.74 -23.60 0.21
CA LEU A 73 15.03 -23.66 -0.47
C LEU A 73 16.13 -22.96 0.35
N LEU A 74 15.81 -21.83 0.98
CA LEU A 74 16.68 -21.15 1.94
C LEU A 74 17.11 -22.06 3.09
N ALA A 75 16.18 -22.88 3.57
CA ALA A 75 16.42 -23.87 4.62
C ALA A 75 17.06 -25.17 4.10
N GLY A 76 17.35 -25.28 2.79
CA GLY A 76 17.93 -26.48 2.18
C GLY A 76 16.99 -27.69 2.14
N MET A 77 15.67 -27.48 2.22
CA MET A 77 14.70 -28.56 2.31
C MET A 77 14.27 -29.08 0.93
N GLN A 78 14.08 -30.40 0.81
CA GLN A 78 13.62 -31.06 -0.42
C GLN A 78 12.19 -30.65 -0.81
N LEU A 79 11.39 -30.13 0.13
CA LEU A 79 10.07 -29.53 -0.16
C LEU A 79 10.14 -28.39 -1.17
N ALA A 80 11.30 -27.73 -1.31
CA ALA A 80 11.52 -26.73 -2.35
C ALA A 80 11.32 -27.32 -3.75
N ALA A 81 11.84 -28.51 -4.03
CA ALA A 81 11.69 -29.15 -5.34
C ALA A 81 10.21 -29.32 -5.73
N TRP A 82 9.40 -29.83 -4.80
CA TRP A 82 7.97 -30.05 -5.03
C TRP A 82 7.19 -28.75 -5.21
N THR A 83 7.46 -27.74 -4.39
CA THR A 83 6.79 -26.43 -4.49
C THR A 83 7.11 -25.70 -5.80
N PHE A 84 8.36 -25.75 -6.27
CA PHE A 84 8.74 -25.18 -7.55
C PHE A 84 8.08 -25.91 -8.74
N VAL A 85 7.97 -27.24 -8.68
CA VAL A 85 7.24 -28.01 -9.72
C VAL A 85 5.76 -27.63 -9.74
N VAL A 86 5.10 -27.59 -8.59
CA VAL A 86 3.69 -27.20 -8.49
C VAL A 86 3.48 -25.77 -9.01
N SER A 87 4.38 -24.84 -8.65
CA SER A 87 4.32 -23.47 -9.16
C SER A 87 4.53 -23.39 -10.67
N ALA A 88 5.51 -24.10 -11.23
CA ALA A 88 5.75 -24.12 -12.68
C ALA A 88 4.54 -24.68 -13.45
N LEU A 89 3.93 -25.75 -12.95
CA LEU A 89 2.70 -26.31 -13.54
C LEU A 89 1.54 -25.30 -13.45
N GLY A 90 1.39 -24.61 -12.32
CA GLY A 90 0.41 -23.54 -12.16
C GLY A 90 0.64 -22.40 -13.14
N GLN A 91 1.87 -21.90 -13.27
CA GLN A 91 2.22 -20.84 -14.22
C GLN A 91 1.98 -21.27 -15.67
N ALA A 92 2.35 -22.51 -16.04
CA ALA A 92 2.08 -23.04 -17.37
C ALA A 92 0.57 -23.14 -17.64
N ALA A 93 -0.21 -23.65 -16.69
CA ALA A 93 -1.66 -23.69 -16.79
C ALA A 93 -2.25 -22.28 -16.93
N TYR A 94 -1.72 -21.31 -16.18
CA TYR A 94 -2.14 -19.92 -16.29
C TYR A 94 -1.87 -19.36 -17.69
N ILE A 95 -0.63 -19.40 -18.17
CA ILE A 95 -0.21 -18.76 -19.43
C ILE A 95 -0.87 -19.42 -20.65
N TYR A 96 -0.94 -20.76 -20.69
CA TYR A 96 -1.37 -21.48 -21.89
C TYR A 96 -2.86 -21.86 -21.90
N VAL A 97 -3.53 -21.85 -20.74
CA VAL A 97 -4.91 -22.32 -20.62
C VAL A 97 -5.82 -21.26 -20.02
N LEU A 98 -5.56 -20.81 -18.79
CA LEU A 98 -6.50 -19.95 -18.07
C LEU A 98 -6.50 -18.51 -18.61
N ALA A 99 -5.34 -17.90 -18.79
CA ALA A 99 -5.24 -16.52 -19.27
C ALA A 99 -5.89 -16.35 -20.65
N PRO A 100 -5.52 -17.12 -21.71
CA PRO A 100 -6.12 -16.92 -23.03
C PRO A 100 -7.61 -17.28 -23.10
N ARG A 101 -8.08 -18.23 -22.28
CA ARG A 101 -9.47 -18.70 -22.34
C ARG A 101 -10.41 -17.95 -21.41
N TYR A 102 -9.93 -17.37 -20.31
CA TYR A 102 -10.81 -16.85 -19.28
C TYR A 102 -10.46 -15.41 -18.89
N PHE A 103 -9.20 -15.09 -18.62
CA PHE A 103 -8.82 -13.77 -18.11
C PHE A 103 -8.62 -12.72 -19.23
N ASP A 104 -7.96 -13.08 -20.33
CA ASP A 104 -7.55 -12.17 -21.40
C ASP A 104 -8.65 -11.94 -22.46
N ARG A 105 -9.91 -12.33 -22.17
CA ARG A 105 -11.00 -12.27 -23.16
C ARG A 105 -11.48 -10.85 -23.43
N GLU A 106 -11.55 -10.04 -22.38
CA GLU A 106 -12.05 -8.67 -22.46
C GLU A 106 -10.91 -7.67 -22.61
N ASP A 107 -9.78 -7.92 -21.94
CA ASP A 107 -8.59 -7.09 -21.97
C ASP A 107 -7.33 -7.95 -22.23
N PRO A 108 -6.99 -8.23 -23.50
CA PRO A 108 -5.83 -9.04 -23.82
C PRO A 108 -4.54 -8.27 -23.57
N PRO A 109 -3.51 -8.90 -22.98
CA PRO A 109 -2.21 -8.26 -22.80
C PRO A 109 -1.60 -7.92 -24.16
N ASP A 110 -0.84 -6.82 -24.17
CA ASP A 110 -0.07 -6.42 -25.33
C ASP A 110 1.04 -7.44 -25.65
N ALA A 111 1.59 -7.36 -26.87
CA ALA A 111 2.57 -8.33 -27.35
C ALA A 111 3.84 -8.36 -26.47
N GLN A 112 4.26 -7.20 -25.94
CA GLN A 112 5.43 -7.11 -25.07
C GLN A 112 5.14 -7.72 -23.69
N GLY A 113 3.99 -7.43 -23.08
CA GLY A 113 3.58 -8.02 -21.81
C GLY A 113 3.58 -9.56 -21.85
N ARG A 114 3.02 -10.14 -22.91
CA ARG A 114 3.01 -11.61 -23.09
C ARG A 114 4.40 -12.20 -23.27
N GLN A 115 5.30 -11.51 -23.98
CA GLN A 115 6.69 -11.92 -24.10
C GLN A 115 7.42 -11.85 -22.76
N HIS A 116 7.22 -10.79 -21.96
CA HIS A 116 7.83 -10.67 -20.63
C HIS A 116 7.40 -11.79 -19.69
N THR A 117 6.11 -12.13 -19.65
CA THR A 117 5.60 -13.26 -18.85
C THR A 117 6.20 -14.59 -19.31
N THR A 118 6.33 -14.79 -20.62
CA THR A 118 6.92 -16.02 -21.18
C THR A 118 8.41 -16.13 -20.84
N ASN A 119 9.17 -15.05 -20.96
CA ASN A 119 10.60 -15.01 -20.61
C ASN A 119 10.82 -15.27 -19.11
N ALA A 120 9.98 -14.69 -18.25
CA ALA A 120 10.01 -14.95 -16.83
C ALA A 120 9.75 -16.44 -16.52
N PHE A 121 8.78 -17.06 -17.20
CA PHE A 121 8.50 -18.49 -17.07
C PHE A 121 9.68 -19.38 -17.50
N VAL A 122 10.40 -19.01 -18.56
CA VAL A 122 11.60 -19.75 -19.00
C VAL A 122 12.71 -19.68 -17.94
N ILE A 123 12.98 -18.49 -17.39
CA ILE A 123 13.98 -18.31 -16.31
C ILE A 123 13.56 -19.11 -15.06
N TYR A 124 12.27 -19.06 -14.72
CA TYR A 124 11.73 -19.83 -13.60
C TYR A 124 11.94 -21.34 -13.79
N THR A 125 11.67 -21.85 -15.01
CA THR A 125 11.84 -23.26 -15.36
C THR A 125 13.30 -23.69 -15.30
N ALA A 126 14.24 -22.83 -15.72
CA ALA A 126 15.68 -23.10 -15.58
C ALA A 126 16.11 -23.18 -14.11
N ALA A 127 15.64 -22.26 -13.27
CA ALA A 127 15.89 -22.31 -11.82
C ALA A 127 15.29 -23.57 -11.18
N MET A 128 14.07 -23.94 -11.55
CA MET A 128 13.44 -25.19 -11.11
C MET A 128 14.26 -26.41 -11.52
N ALA A 129 14.72 -26.49 -12.77
CA ALA A 129 15.55 -27.59 -13.24
C ALA A 129 16.85 -27.72 -12.43
N PHE A 130 17.49 -26.59 -12.08
CA PHE A 130 18.65 -26.57 -11.20
C PHE A 130 18.34 -27.07 -9.78
N ILE A 131 17.21 -26.67 -9.20
CA ILE A 131 16.76 -27.13 -7.88
C ILE A 131 16.47 -28.64 -7.90
N LEU A 132 15.81 -29.15 -8.95
CA LEU A 132 15.54 -30.57 -9.12
C LEU A 132 16.84 -31.38 -9.26
N TRP A 133 17.80 -30.87 -10.03
CA TRP A 133 19.12 -31.47 -10.14
C TRP A 133 19.82 -31.52 -8.78
N ALA A 134 19.79 -30.44 -8.01
CA ALA A 134 20.39 -30.40 -6.67
C ALA A 134 19.70 -31.39 -5.71
N ALA A 135 18.37 -31.49 -5.76
CA ALA A 135 17.60 -32.47 -5.00
C ALA A 135 18.00 -33.91 -5.37
N TYR A 136 18.10 -34.21 -6.67
CA TYR A 136 18.53 -35.52 -7.17
C TYR A 136 19.96 -35.88 -6.74
N ARG A 137 20.84 -34.89 -6.59
CA ARG A 137 22.22 -35.06 -6.10
C ARG A 137 22.32 -35.14 -4.58
N GLY A 138 21.19 -35.15 -3.85
CA GLY A 138 21.16 -35.24 -2.40
C GLY A 138 21.65 -33.97 -1.69
N ARG A 139 21.61 -32.81 -2.35
CA ARG A 139 22.00 -31.52 -1.75
C ARG A 139 20.89 -30.90 -0.87
N LEU A 140 19.66 -31.38 -1.00
CA LEU A 140 18.52 -30.93 -0.19
C LEU A 140 18.12 -32.04 0.77
N VAL A 141 17.84 -31.67 2.02
CA VAL A 141 17.48 -32.60 3.09
C VAL A 141 15.99 -32.90 3.10
N GLY A 142 15.63 -34.16 3.38
CA GLY A 142 14.25 -34.56 3.59
C GLY A 142 13.70 -34.03 4.91
N ILE A 143 12.37 -33.92 5.06
CA ILE A 143 11.71 -33.34 6.26
C ILE A 143 12.19 -33.99 7.57
N GLY A 144 12.44 -35.30 7.56
CA GLY A 144 12.89 -36.05 8.74
C GLY A 144 14.34 -35.79 9.15
N GLU A 145 15.14 -35.17 8.29
CA GLU A 145 16.57 -34.90 8.48
C GLU A 145 16.86 -33.41 8.74
N VAL A 146 15.83 -32.55 8.65
CA VAL A 146 15.97 -31.12 8.90
C VAL A 146 16.19 -30.87 10.38
N SER A 147 17.12 -29.95 10.70
CA SER A 147 17.36 -29.56 12.08
C SER A 147 16.13 -28.87 12.70
N THR A 148 15.86 -29.14 13.98
CA THR A 148 14.76 -28.51 14.71
C THR A 148 14.75 -26.98 14.62
N PRO A 149 15.90 -26.27 14.75
CA PRO A 149 15.91 -24.81 14.58
C PRO A 149 15.47 -24.36 13.20
N ALA A 150 15.88 -25.07 12.13
CA ALA A 150 15.46 -24.75 10.77
C ALA A 150 13.96 -25.00 10.56
N LEU A 151 13.42 -26.10 11.11
CA LEU A 151 11.98 -26.37 11.08
C LEU A 151 11.17 -25.28 11.81
N VAL A 152 11.62 -24.85 12.99
CA VAL A 152 10.98 -23.77 13.75
C VAL A 152 11.05 -22.44 12.99
N ALA A 153 12.20 -22.11 12.40
CA ALA A 153 12.36 -20.88 11.62
C ALA A 153 11.46 -20.86 10.38
N VAL A 154 11.42 -21.96 9.61
CA VAL A 154 10.55 -22.12 8.44
C VAL A 154 9.08 -22.05 8.85
N GLY A 155 8.67 -22.80 9.88
CA GLY A 155 7.30 -22.78 10.38
C GLY A 155 6.88 -21.39 10.86
N GLY A 156 7.75 -20.71 11.62
CA GLY A 156 7.54 -19.34 12.08
C GLY A 156 7.40 -18.35 10.92
N ALA A 157 8.28 -18.41 9.92
CA ALA A 157 8.22 -17.53 8.75
C ALA A 157 6.93 -17.72 7.95
N LEU A 158 6.50 -18.96 7.72
CA LEU A 158 5.26 -19.27 7.01
C LEU A 158 4.02 -18.87 7.83
N LEU A 159 4.04 -19.05 9.15
CA LEU A 159 2.95 -18.61 10.03
C LEU A 159 2.83 -17.09 10.09
N LEU A 160 3.96 -16.36 10.18
CA LEU A 160 3.96 -14.90 10.11
C LEU A 160 3.44 -14.41 8.77
N TYR A 161 3.86 -15.03 7.68
CA TYR A 161 3.33 -14.72 6.35
C TYR A 161 1.83 -15.01 6.24
N ALA A 162 1.37 -16.18 6.71
CA ALA A 162 -0.05 -16.51 6.72
C ALA A 162 -0.87 -15.54 7.58
N GLY A 163 -0.35 -15.14 8.75
CA GLY A 163 -0.97 -14.13 9.61
C GLY A 163 -1.02 -12.75 8.96
N TYR A 164 0.04 -12.35 8.25
CA TYR A 164 0.07 -11.12 7.45
C TYR A 164 -0.99 -11.15 6.35
N VAL A 165 -1.08 -12.24 5.57
CA VAL A 165 -2.09 -12.41 4.52
C VAL A 165 -3.50 -12.44 5.10
N ALA A 166 -3.71 -13.19 6.18
CA ALA A 166 -5.00 -13.27 6.86
C ALA A 166 -5.44 -11.91 7.39
N LYS A 167 -4.54 -11.15 8.04
CA LYS A 167 -4.81 -9.78 8.50
C LYS A 167 -5.22 -8.88 7.33
N ALA A 168 -4.48 -8.93 6.22
CA ALA A 168 -4.77 -8.11 5.04
C ALA A 168 -6.09 -8.49 4.37
N LEU A 169 -6.44 -9.78 4.30
CA LEU A 169 -7.72 -10.25 3.75
C LEU A 169 -8.90 -10.03 4.71
N TRP A 170 -8.65 -10.05 6.01
CA TRP A 170 -9.63 -9.74 7.05
C TRP A 170 -9.92 -8.25 7.10
N TRP A 171 -8.95 -7.41 6.75
CA TRP A 171 -9.16 -5.98 6.54
C TRP A 171 -10.11 -5.76 5.36
N ARG A 172 -11.41 -5.90 5.63
CA ARG A 172 -12.48 -5.38 4.81
C ARG A 172 -12.56 -3.90 5.16
N PRO A 173 -12.32 -2.96 4.24
CA PRO A 173 -12.89 -1.63 4.42
C PRO A 173 -14.38 -1.86 4.64
N ARG A 174 -14.90 -1.33 5.75
CA ARG A 174 -16.29 -1.52 6.14
C ARG A 174 -17.13 -1.05 4.96
N GLN A 175 -17.73 -2.00 4.21
CA GLN A 175 -18.67 -1.68 3.15
C GLN A 175 -19.86 -1.05 3.83
N THR A 176 -19.90 0.28 3.87
CA THR A 176 -21.13 1.03 4.08
C THR A 176 -21.99 0.80 2.83
N SER A 177 -22.71 -0.31 2.80
CA SER A 177 -23.73 -0.57 1.82
C SER A 177 -24.88 0.41 2.06
N SER A 178 -24.87 1.56 1.41
CA SER A 178 -26.06 2.36 1.09
C SER A 178 -25.67 3.58 0.28
N GLY A 179 -25.64 3.42 -1.04
CA GLY A 179 -25.92 4.55 -1.93
C GLY A 179 -27.25 5.16 -1.49
N ILE A 180 -27.25 6.47 -1.28
CA ILE A 180 -28.35 7.34 -0.80
C ILE A 180 -28.36 7.62 0.73
N SER A 181 -27.63 6.90 1.59
CA SER A 181 -27.55 7.26 3.03
C SER A 181 -26.32 8.09 3.43
N ALA A 182 -25.49 8.51 2.46
CA ALA A 182 -24.26 9.27 2.70
C ALA A 182 -24.44 10.65 3.37
N PHE A 183 -25.69 11.08 3.61
CA PHE A 183 -26.00 12.32 4.33
C PHE A 183 -26.60 12.11 5.73
N THR A 184 -26.76 10.88 6.22
CA THR A 184 -27.47 10.65 7.49
C THR A 184 -26.88 9.64 8.48
N ASP A 185 -25.91 8.81 8.12
CA ASP A 185 -25.33 7.86 9.09
C ASP A 185 -23.79 7.82 9.01
N ALA A 186 -23.15 8.67 9.80
CA ALA A 186 -21.76 8.47 10.22
C ALA A 186 -21.67 7.13 10.98
N PRO A 187 -20.72 6.23 10.65
CA PRO A 187 -20.50 5.08 11.51
C PRO A 187 -20.02 5.60 12.86
N ASP A 188 -20.54 5.00 13.92
CA ASP A 188 -20.15 5.19 15.32
C ASP A 188 -18.64 4.90 15.48
N ALA A 189 -17.82 5.83 14.99
CA ALA A 189 -16.52 6.12 15.54
C ALA A 189 -16.84 6.39 17.01
N GLY A 190 -16.33 5.53 17.91
CA GLY A 190 -16.29 5.90 19.32
C GLY A 190 -15.88 7.37 19.39
N PRO A 191 -16.62 8.19 20.15
CA PRO A 191 -16.87 9.59 19.83
C PRO A 191 -15.61 10.24 19.27
N MET A 192 -15.63 10.61 17.97
CA MET A 192 -14.49 11.31 17.36
C MET A 192 -14.16 12.46 18.29
N LEU A 193 -13.00 12.36 18.92
CA LEU A 193 -12.63 13.31 19.93
C LEU A 193 -12.49 14.66 19.22
N PRO A 194 -12.95 15.77 19.84
CA PRO A 194 -13.07 17.02 19.12
C PRO A 194 -11.72 17.43 18.49
N PRO A 195 -11.66 17.71 17.17
CA PRO A 195 -10.40 17.97 16.47
C PRO A 195 -9.68 19.21 17.01
N HIS A 196 -10.44 20.24 17.41
CA HIS A 196 -9.92 21.48 17.98
C HIS A 196 -9.18 21.33 19.32
N GLU A 197 -9.29 20.18 19.99
CA GLU A 197 -8.53 19.86 21.21
C GLU A 197 -7.13 19.28 20.92
N SER A 198 -6.78 19.03 19.65
CA SER A 198 -5.45 18.55 19.26
C SER A 198 -4.35 19.57 19.59
N LYS A 199 -3.18 19.07 19.99
CA LYS A 199 -1.96 19.89 20.15
C LYS A 199 -1.13 19.99 18.87
N ARG A 200 -1.52 19.27 17.82
CA ARG A 200 -0.80 19.19 16.54
C ARG A 200 -1.73 19.64 15.42
N ILE A 201 -1.60 20.91 15.05
CA ILE A 201 -2.50 21.58 14.11
C ILE A 201 -1.75 21.90 12.83
N LYS A 202 -2.33 21.58 11.68
CA LYS A 202 -1.82 21.94 10.37
C LYS A 202 -2.72 23.00 9.74
N VAL A 203 -2.14 24.07 9.24
CA VAL A 203 -2.83 25.05 8.39
C VAL A 203 -2.80 24.53 6.95
N MET A 204 -3.98 24.24 6.40
CA MET A 204 -4.13 23.67 5.06
C MET A 204 -5.51 24.01 4.51
N ALA A 205 -5.55 24.55 3.30
CA ALA A 205 -6.78 24.68 2.53
C ALA A 205 -7.01 23.36 1.79
N ASP A 206 -8.24 22.87 1.85
CA ASP A 206 -8.68 21.63 1.20
C ASP A 206 -10.13 21.82 0.76
N TYR A 207 -10.59 20.98 -0.15
CA TYR A 207 -11.91 21.07 -0.78
C TYR A 207 -13.03 21.22 0.27
N GLN A 208 -13.61 22.42 0.37
CA GLN A 208 -14.75 22.72 1.23
C GLN A 208 -14.53 22.36 2.71
N CYS A 209 -13.29 22.47 3.19
CA CYS A 209 -12.93 22.23 4.59
C CYS A 209 -12.50 23.52 5.30
N ASP A 210 -12.59 23.52 6.62
CA ASP A 210 -12.03 24.58 7.45
C ASP A 210 -10.48 24.62 7.35
N PRO A 211 -9.85 25.79 7.56
CA PRO A 211 -8.42 26.00 7.34
C PRO A 211 -7.48 25.28 8.33
N LEU A 212 -7.98 24.79 9.47
CA LEU A 212 -7.17 24.13 10.50
C LEU A 212 -7.45 22.64 10.55
N TRP A 213 -6.40 21.84 10.68
CA TRP A 213 -6.46 20.39 10.67
C TRP A 213 -5.78 19.78 11.89
N ALA A 214 -6.49 18.92 12.61
CA ALA A 214 -5.88 18.09 13.64
C ALA A 214 -5.11 16.93 13.02
N LEU A 215 -3.89 16.67 13.51
CA LEU A 215 -3.02 15.60 13.00
C LEU A 215 -2.95 14.36 13.90
N ASP A 216 -3.64 14.36 15.04
CA ASP A 216 -3.69 13.19 15.92
C ASP A 216 -4.62 12.12 15.34
N GLU A 217 -4.20 10.85 15.33
CA GLU A 217 -4.95 9.74 14.69
C GLU A 217 -6.40 9.62 15.20
N GLU A 218 -6.66 9.93 16.48
CA GLU A 218 -7.98 9.83 17.11
C GLU A 218 -8.83 11.10 16.97
N ARG A 219 -8.24 12.21 16.50
CA ARG A 219 -8.85 13.54 16.39
C ARG A 219 -8.77 14.11 14.99
N TYR A 220 -8.37 13.31 14.01
CA TYR A 220 -8.04 13.77 12.66
C TYR A 220 -9.26 14.38 11.96
N GLY A 221 -9.10 15.60 11.44
CA GLY A 221 -10.15 16.32 10.72
C GLY A 221 -9.91 17.83 10.69
N CYS A 222 -10.61 18.53 9.80
CA CYS A 222 -10.61 19.98 9.77
C CYS A 222 -11.56 20.58 10.82
N PHE A 223 -11.27 21.80 11.27
CA PHE A 223 -12.10 22.54 12.22
C PHE A 223 -11.90 24.04 12.09
N ALA A 224 -12.95 24.79 12.45
CA ALA A 224 -12.96 26.24 12.34
C ALA A 224 -11.98 26.91 13.33
N PRO A 225 -11.28 27.98 12.94
CA PRO A 225 -10.40 28.76 13.83
C PRO A 225 -11.10 29.24 15.11
N GLU A 226 -12.39 29.53 15.06
CA GLU A 226 -13.21 29.98 16.19
C GLU A 226 -13.33 28.94 17.31
N MET A 227 -13.02 27.67 17.04
CA MET A 227 -13.04 26.60 18.04
C MET A 227 -11.81 26.59 18.95
N ILE A 228 -10.81 27.43 18.66
CA ILE A 228 -9.62 27.61 19.49
C ILE A 228 -9.47 29.09 19.86
N ASP A 229 -8.80 29.35 20.99
CA ASP A 229 -8.60 30.71 21.51
C ASP A 229 -7.57 31.47 20.66
N VAL A 230 -7.99 32.04 19.53
CA VAL A 230 -7.19 32.91 18.65
C VAL A 230 -7.92 34.24 18.42
N SER A 231 -7.19 35.26 17.97
CA SER A 231 -7.77 36.56 17.70
C SER A 231 -8.86 36.49 16.62
N PRO A 232 -9.95 37.28 16.73
CA PRO A 232 -10.98 37.37 15.69
C PRO A 232 -10.41 37.71 14.31
N GLU A 233 -9.36 38.53 14.28
CA GLU A 233 -8.65 38.91 13.05
C GLU A 233 -7.95 37.72 12.41
N LEU A 234 -7.23 36.89 13.19
CA LEU A 234 -6.59 35.70 12.67
C LEU A 234 -7.61 34.66 12.18
N SER A 235 -8.72 34.46 12.92
CA SER A 235 -9.81 33.58 12.49
C SER A 235 -10.39 34.01 11.15
N ALA A 236 -10.70 35.31 11.00
CA ALA A 236 -11.24 35.86 9.77
C ALA A 236 -10.27 35.68 8.58
N ASP A 237 -8.97 35.92 8.80
CA ASP A 237 -7.96 35.78 7.75
C ASP A 237 -7.78 34.31 7.32
N LEU A 238 -7.76 33.37 8.27
CA LEU A 238 -7.68 31.93 8.00
C LEU A 238 -8.89 31.45 7.18
N ASN A 239 -10.09 31.88 7.56
CA ASN A 239 -11.32 31.50 6.86
C ASN A 239 -11.39 32.12 5.47
N ALA A 240 -11.02 33.40 5.31
CA ALA A 240 -10.96 34.06 4.01
C ALA A 240 -9.95 33.38 3.07
N TRP A 241 -8.81 32.95 3.62
CA TRP A 241 -7.79 32.21 2.87
C TRP A 241 -8.28 30.85 2.37
N ALA A 242 -9.01 30.08 3.19
CA ALA A 242 -9.64 28.83 2.77
C ALA A 242 -10.73 29.05 1.70
N VAL A 243 -11.60 30.06 1.90
CA VAL A 243 -12.65 30.41 0.93
C VAL A 243 -12.06 30.81 -0.43
N ALA A 244 -10.93 31.51 -0.44
CA ALA A 244 -10.24 31.86 -1.67
C ALA A 244 -9.80 30.61 -2.45
N PHE A 245 -9.30 29.58 -1.75
CA PHE A 245 -8.94 28.30 -2.36
C PHE A 245 -10.15 27.60 -2.96
N ASP A 246 -11.26 27.50 -2.23
CA ASP A 246 -12.49 26.87 -2.74
C ASP A 246 -13.02 27.59 -3.99
N THR A 247 -12.92 28.91 -4.02
CA THR A 247 -13.30 29.72 -5.18
C THR A 247 -12.38 29.51 -6.40
N SER A 248 -11.15 29.02 -6.18
CA SER A 248 -10.20 28.70 -7.24
C SER A 248 -10.55 27.42 -8.00
N LEU A 249 -11.44 26.59 -7.45
CA LEU A 249 -11.75 25.28 -8.01
C LEU A 249 -12.67 25.42 -9.24
N ASN A 250 -12.36 24.68 -10.29
CA ASN A 250 -13.25 24.53 -11.43
C ASN A 250 -14.17 23.32 -11.20
N LEU A 251 -15.42 23.59 -10.85
CA LEU A 251 -16.41 22.53 -10.61
C LEU A 251 -16.88 21.86 -11.90
N ASP A 252 -16.74 22.53 -13.05
CA ASP A 252 -17.15 22.00 -14.35
C ASP A 252 -16.07 21.09 -14.97
N ASP A 253 -14.79 21.37 -14.69
CA ASP A 253 -13.65 20.52 -15.07
C ASP A 253 -12.61 20.45 -13.94
N PRO A 254 -12.74 19.47 -13.01
CA PRO A 254 -11.84 19.31 -11.87
C PRO A 254 -10.37 19.04 -12.23
N ALA A 255 -10.06 18.69 -13.48
CA ALA A 255 -8.69 18.49 -13.94
C ALA A 255 -7.98 19.83 -14.24
N THR A 256 -8.69 20.96 -14.21
CA THR A 256 -8.16 22.30 -14.49
C THR A 256 -8.47 23.24 -13.32
N GLY A 257 -7.47 23.89 -12.74
CA GLY A 257 -7.69 24.94 -11.75
C GLY A 257 -8.02 26.29 -12.40
N ASN A 258 -8.78 27.17 -11.72
CA ASN A 258 -9.03 28.54 -12.20
C ASN A 258 -7.87 29.50 -11.91
N TRP A 259 -6.85 29.04 -11.17
CA TRP A 259 -5.66 29.81 -10.83
C TRP A 259 -4.47 29.39 -11.69
N SER A 260 -3.64 30.38 -11.98
CA SER A 260 -2.27 30.17 -12.49
C SER A 260 -1.33 29.69 -11.38
N ASP A 261 -0.19 29.11 -11.77
CA ASP A 261 0.84 28.67 -10.82
C ASP A 261 1.31 29.79 -9.88
N ALA A 262 1.39 31.02 -10.37
CA ALA A 262 1.76 32.19 -9.55
C ALA A 262 0.72 32.52 -8.47
N GLN A 263 -0.57 32.29 -8.75
CA GLN A 263 -1.64 32.48 -7.77
C GLN A 263 -1.65 31.37 -6.73
N TYR A 264 -1.39 30.11 -7.13
CA TYR A 264 -1.19 29.02 -6.19
C TYR A 264 0.03 29.25 -5.28
N ALA A 265 1.14 29.73 -5.83
CA ALA A 265 2.33 30.06 -5.04
C ALA A 265 2.06 31.21 -4.04
N ALA A 266 1.35 32.25 -4.47
CA ALA A 266 0.96 33.35 -3.58
C ALA A 266 0.01 32.89 -2.46
N HIS A 267 -0.94 32.01 -2.77
CA HIS A 267 -1.85 31.43 -1.79
C HIS A 267 -1.12 30.55 -0.78
N ALA A 268 -0.16 29.73 -1.23
CA ALA A 268 0.67 28.90 -0.35
C ALA A 268 1.55 29.76 0.59
N ALA A 269 2.15 30.84 0.08
CA ALA A 269 2.92 31.78 0.88
C ALA A 269 2.06 32.46 1.95
N GLU A 270 0.82 32.82 1.61
CA GLU A 270 -0.14 33.37 2.57
C GLU A 270 -0.51 32.35 3.67
N GLY A 271 -0.74 31.09 3.30
CA GLY A 271 -0.99 30.01 4.27
C GLY A 271 0.16 29.86 5.27
N ARG A 272 1.41 29.93 4.80
CA ARG A 272 2.61 29.91 5.65
C ARG A 272 2.67 31.11 6.59
N ARG A 273 2.36 32.32 6.10
CA ARG A 273 2.30 33.54 6.91
C ARG A 273 1.25 33.41 8.03
N LEU A 274 0.07 32.87 7.71
CA LEU A 274 -1.01 32.64 8.67
C LEU A 274 -0.64 31.58 9.71
N ALA A 275 0.04 30.51 9.31
CA ALA A 275 0.57 29.51 10.24
C ALA A 275 1.58 30.11 11.23
N GLY A 276 2.46 31.00 10.76
CA GLY A 276 3.37 31.75 11.64
C GLY A 276 2.65 32.65 12.65
N ARG A 277 1.54 33.29 12.25
CA ARG A 277 0.68 34.06 13.18
C ARG A 277 0.01 33.15 14.20
N LEU A 278 -0.55 32.03 13.75
CA LEU A 278 -1.16 31.04 14.62
C LEU A 278 -0.16 30.55 15.68
N LYS A 279 1.08 30.24 15.29
CA LYS A 279 2.12 29.80 16.22
C LYS A 279 2.48 30.87 17.26
N ARG A 280 2.45 32.16 16.89
CA ARG A 280 2.69 33.27 17.83
C ARG A 280 1.54 33.48 18.81
N GLU A 281 0.30 33.39 18.36
CA GLU A 281 -0.88 33.52 19.23
C GLU A 281 -1.05 32.28 20.11
N ARG A 282 -0.64 31.11 19.61
CA ARG A 282 -0.75 29.81 20.29
C ARG A 282 0.60 29.09 20.36
N PRO A 283 1.53 29.57 21.21
CA PRO A 283 2.84 28.95 21.36
C PRO A 283 2.75 27.52 21.93
N ASP A 284 1.65 27.18 22.61
CA ASP A 284 1.37 25.86 23.19
C ASP A 284 1.05 24.78 22.14
N LEU A 285 0.78 25.15 20.89
CA LEU A 285 0.42 24.24 19.80
C LEU A 285 1.62 23.96 18.91
N MET A 286 1.76 22.73 18.43
CA MET A 286 2.64 22.40 17.31
C MET A 286 1.89 22.78 16.03
N VAL A 287 2.45 23.70 15.25
CA VAL A 287 1.79 24.26 14.06
C VAL A 287 2.55 23.82 12.83
N TYR A 288 1.84 23.24 11.87
CA TYR A 288 2.40 22.77 10.62
C TYR A 288 1.76 23.50 9.43
N VAL A 289 2.44 23.50 8.29
CA VAL A 289 1.90 23.95 6.99
C VAL A 289 2.05 22.83 5.96
N MET A 290 1.14 22.78 4.99
CA MET A 290 1.30 21.94 3.81
C MET A 290 2.04 22.72 2.72
N GLU A 291 3.27 22.32 2.39
CA GLU A 291 4.00 22.85 1.24
C GLU A 291 3.86 21.88 0.05
N PRO A 292 3.50 22.36 -1.16
CA PRO A 292 3.24 21.49 -2.31
C PRO A 292 4.40 20.54 -2.67
N ASP A 293 5.64 21.02 -2.53
CA ASP A 293 6.84 20.29 -2.96
C ASP A 293 7.49 19.44 -1.84
N ILE A 294 7.22 19.77 -0.57
CA ILE A 294 7.92 19.19 0.59
C ILE A 294 6.97 18.35 1.47
N GLY A 295 5.67 18.64 1.45
CA GLY A 295 4.67 18.03 2.31
C GLY A 295 4.46 18.81 3.61
N VAL A 296 4.27 18.11 4.73
CA VAL A 296 3.95 18.73 6.02
C VAL A 296 5.22 19.25 6.70
N VAL A 297 5.32 20.57 6.90
CA VAL A 297 6.48 21.26 7.48
C VAL A 297 6.08 21.89 8.82
N ASP A 298 6.93 21.75 9.85
CA ASP A 298 6.72 22.37 11.17
C ASP A 298 7.10 23.86 11.15
N ILE A 299 6.29 24.70 11.79
CA ILE A 299 6.51 26.14 11.90
C ILE A 299 7.16 26.45 13.25
N HIS A 300 8.41 26.88 13.19
CA HIS A 300 9.15 27.33 14.36
C HIS A 300 8.91 28.81 14.67
N PRO A 301 8.91 29.20 15.96
CA PRO A 301 8.63 30.58 16.37
C PRO A 301 9.65 31.60 15.88
N ASP A 302 10.85 31.16 15.49
CA ASP A 302 11.99 32.00 15.12
C ASP A 302 12.21 32.11 13.59
N GLU A 303 11.31 31.54 12.77
CA GLU A 303 11.44 31.65 11.32
C GLU A 303 11.01 33.05 10.81
N PRO A 304 11.85 33.73 9.99
CA PRO A 304 11.45 34.97 9.34
C PRO A 304 10.34 34.67 8.33
N ILE A 305 9.26 35.46 8.41
CA ILE A 305 8.19 35.52 7.40
C ILE A 305 8.73 36.20 6.14
#